data_AF-A0AAE0KHK7-F1
#
_entry.id   AF-A0AAE0KHK7-F1
#
_cell.length_a   1.000
_cell.length_b   1.000
_cell.length_c   1.000
_cell.angle_alpha   90.00
_cell.angle_beta   90.00
_cell.angle_gamma   90.00
#
_symmetry.space_group_name_H-M   'P 1'
#
loop_
_entity.id
_entity.type
_entity.pdbx_description
1 polymer ?
#
loop_
_entity_poly.entity_id
_entity_poly.type
_entity_poly.pdbx_seq_one_letter_code
_entity_poly.pdbx_strand_id
1 'polypeptide(L)'
;MFTPARAALRYAVIFALLAQAQAQAHAAAPAQHQQCPSSTPVALRQDAAGAEGACRLPVDDEAGPLPLSWSPWTHRPDCIYARSGAGTKYCAFSNSRHGARGVSIVTTPETAADVLGMLDQHVGTTEPLPDNSTTGRERERQRQAAFRIVDVPGKGKGVVAARRIAQHDEVMLDYAALLVDMAFATDVPAWTGYRVLHTAAAQLADPASVLGLGQSSGQAADPLENVLRTNAFHTILGGQPHMALYPLVSVRFRLWNVLALVRTSSQLERYADIVSVSNQRINHACKPNSYTRFIPQSIQVSVGAARDIEAGEEITISYITLGQTSAERHKALQQWGFNCTCALCTAGTEAVAASDARRRQVDALRGQAVEAFRRRKPYEALRLTRQVLGLLPAEELFPLYSEQYENMARIYWVLQDMERAEENARLSLDVLARQGYIDSVTPGHLDMLWRQFERERTEEQ
;
A
#
# COMPACT_ATOMS: atom_id res chain seq x y z
N MET A 1 -3.01 -41.86 -11.94
CA MET A 1 -1.79 -41.04 -12.13
C MET A 1 -2.12 -39.92 -13.10
N PHE A 2 -1.50 -38.74 -12.96
CA PHE A 2 -1.88 -37.41 -13.49
C PHE A 2 -2.82 -36.61 -12.58
N THR A 3 -2.20 -35.73 -11.80
CA THR A 3 -2.73 -34.84 -10.76
C THR A 3 -3.38 -33.56 -11.32
N PRO A 4 -4.50 -33.09 -10.76
CA PRO A 4 -5.21 -31.86 -11.17
C PRO A 4 -4.62 -30.59 -10.54
N ALA A 5 -3.29 -30.42 -10.60
CA ALA A 5 -2.56 -29.30 -9.98
C ALA A 5 -2.36 -28.08 -10.91
N ARG A 6 -3.10 -27.98 -12.03
CA ARG A 6 -2.90 -26.92 -13.04
C ARG A 6 -4.14 -26.06 -13.35
N ALA A 7 -5.30 -26.35 -12.75
CA ALA A 7 -6.52 -25.58 -12.98
C ALA A 7 -6.80 -24.49 -11.92
N ALA A 8 -6.24 -24.62 -10.71
CA ALA A 8 -6.41 -23.64 -9.63
C ALA A 8 -5.57 -22.36 -9.80
N LEU A 9 -4.62 -22.34 -10.74
CA LEU A 9 -3.74 -21.20 -10.99
C LEU A 9 -4.35 -20.12 -11.91
N ARG A 10 -5.59 -20.30 -12.41
CA ARG A 10 -6.21 -19.40 -13.40
C ARG A 10 -7.32 -18.50 -12.85
N TYR A 11 -7.68 -18.62 -11.58
CA TYR A 11 -8.73 -17.80 -10.95
C TYR A 11 -8.20 -16.80 -9.91
N ALA A 12 -7.04 -17.07 -9.30
CA ALA A 12 -6.27 -16.06 -8.56
C ALA A 12 -5.59 -15.01 -9.48
N VAL A 13 -5.83 -15.13 -10.78
CA VAL A 13 -5.19 -14.38 -11.85
C VAL A 13 -6.10 -13.25 -12.38
N ILE A 14 -7.42 -13.24 -12.13
CA ILE A 14 -8.29 -12.16 -12.65
C ILE A 14 -8.28 -10.88 -11.79
N PHE A 15 -7.97 -10.96 -10.48
CA PHE A 15 -7.68 -9.75 -9.68
C PHE A 15 -6.18 -9.42 -9.59
N ALA A 16 -5.32 -10.21 -10.26
CA ALA A 16 -3.89 -9.97 -10.39
C ALA A 16 -3.44 -9.70 -11.85
N LEU A 17 -4.36 -9.69 -12.82
CA LEU A 17 -4.13 -9.36 -14.24
C LEU A 17 -4.90 -8.13 -14.71
N LEU A 18 -4.92 -7.07 -13.91
CA LEU A 18 -4.86 -5.72 -14.49
C LEU A 18 -3.41 -5.19 -14.58
N ALA A 19 -2.43 -6.05 -14.27
CA ALA A 19 -1.01 -5.69 -14.27
C ALA A 19 -0.18 -6.27 -15.44
N GLN A 20 -0.75 -7.08 -16.35
CA GLN A 20 -0.02 -7.56 -17.53
C GLN A 20 -0.93 -7.74 -18.75
N ALA A 21 -1.19 -6.64 -19.45
CA ALA A 21 -1.57 -6.63 -20.87
C ALA A 21 -0.82 -5.50 -21.59
N GLN A 22 0.37 -5.85 -22.06
CA GLN A 22 1.14 -5.32 -23.19
C GLN A 22 0.78 -3.90 -23.69
N ALA A 23 1.50 -2.89 -23.21
CA ALA A 23 1.80 -1.73 -24.03
C ALA A 23 2.84 -2.15 -25.08
N GLN A 24 2.46 -2.09 -26.36
CA GLN A 24 3.38 -2.26 -27.46
C GLN A 24 4.46 -1.17 -27.39
N ALA A 25 5.72 -1.58 -27.24
CA ALA A 25 6.86 -0.69 -27.34
C ALA A 25 6.99 -0.21 -28.79
N HIS A 26 6.53 1.02 -29.07
CA HIS A 26 7.00 1.75 -30.24
C HIS A 26 8.33 2.40 -29.89
N ALA A 27 9.39 1.99 -30.58
CA ALA A 27 10.67 2.69 -30.57
C ALA A 27 10.45 4.11 -31.13
N ALA A 28 10.46 5.12 -30.26
CA ALA A 28 10.38 6.51 -30.65
C ALA A 28 11.79 7.08 -30.88
N ALA A 29 11.97 7.74 -32.02
CA ALA A 29 13.16 8.51 -32.37
C ALA A 29 13.36 9.69 -31.40
N PRO A 30 14.59 10.22 -31.25
CA PRO A 30 14.88 11.29 -30.28
C PRO A 30 14.09 12.55 -30.64
N ALA A 31 13.23 13.01 -29.72
CA ALA A 31 12.38 14.17 -29.93
C ALA A 31 13.17 15.48 -29.72
N GLN A 32 13.04 16.39 -30.69
CA GLN A 32 13.58 17.75 -30.62
C GLN A 32 12.85 18.58 -29.56
N HIS A 33 13.62 19.40 -28.85
CA HIS A 33 13.40 20.02 -27.54
C HIS A 33 12.16 20.93 -27.29
N GLN A 34 11.13 21.02 -28.13
CA GLN A 34 10.13 22.10 -27.96
C GLN A 34 8.64 21.77 -28.18
N GLN A 35 8.22 20.53 -28.43
CA GLN A 35 6.78 20.20 -28.54
C GLN A 35 6.45 18.83 -27.94
N CYS A 36 5.31 18.74 -27.22
CA CYS A 36 4.84 17.47 -26.66
C CYS A 36 4.53 16.47 -27.81
N PRO A 37 5.03 15.23 -27.76
CA PRO A 37 4.63 14.21 -28.73
C PRO A 37 3.13 13.90 -28.59
N SER A 38 2.49 13.52 -29.70
CA SER A 38 1.05 13.17 -29.75
C SER A 38 0.68 11.99 -28.84
N SER A 39 1.68 11.22 -28.37
CA SER A 39 1.57 10.11 -27.43
C SER A 39 1.59 10.50 -25.95
N THR A 40 1.56 11.78 -25.61
CA THR A 40 1.61 12.24 -24.22
C THR A 40 0.36 11.73 -23.44
N PRO A 41 0.54 10.96 -22.35
CA PRO A 41 -0.56 10.48 -21.51
C PRO A 41 -1.50 11.60 -21.07
N VAL A 42 -2.81 11.30 -21.00
CA VAL A 42 -3.87 12.26 -20.64
C VAL A 42 -3.60 12.93 -19.29
N ALA A 43 -2.87 12.27 -18.38
CA ALA A 43 -2.50 12.81 -17.07
C ALA A 43 -1.49 13.98 -17.10
N LEU A 44 -0.72 14.14 -18.19
CA LEU A 44 0.21 15.27 -18.39
C LEU A 44 -0.43 16.44 -19.15
N ARG A 45 -1.73 16.34 -19.48
CA ARG A 45 -2.55 17.44 -19.98
C ARG A 45 -3.36 17.98 -18.81
N GLN A 46 -2.96 19.09 -18.19
CA GLN A 46 -3.81 19.75 -17.20
C GLN A 46 -4.59 20.92 -17.81
N ASP A 47 -5.91 20.86 -17.62
CA ASP A 47 -6.84 21.97 -17.68
C ASP A 47 -6.65 22.83 -16.42
N ALA A 48 -5.75 23.81 -16.48
CA ALA A 48 -5.70 24.89 -15.50
C ALA A 48 -5.89 26.21 -16.24
N ALA A 49 -6.91 26.96 -15.81
CA ALA A 49 -7.41 28.18 -16.42
C ALA A 49 -6.29 29.12 -16.91
N GLY A 50 -6.19 29.28 -18.24
CA GLY A 50 -5.59 30.46 -18.85
C GLY A 50 -4.30 30.29 -19.68
N ALA A 51 -3.73 29.09 -19.79
CA ALA A 51 -2.61 28.87 -20.73
C ALA A 51 -2.76 27.51 -21.43
N GLU A 52 -3.12 27.54 -22.71
CA GLU A 52 -3.11 26.36 -23.57
C GLU A 52 -1.71 25.72 -23.61
N GLY A 53 -1.58 24.47 -23.16
CA GLY A 53 -0.60 23.54 -23.75
C GLY A 53 0.80 23.36 -23.13
N ALA A 54 1.02 23.56 -21.82
CA ALA A 54 2.33 23.23 -21.22
C ALA A 54 2.34 21.84 -20.55
N CYS A 55 2.84 20.80 -21.23
CA CYS A 55 3.23 19.56 -20.57
C CYS A 55 4.45 19.81 -19.67
N ARG A 56 4.47 19.29 -18.44
CA ARG A 56 5.71 19.27 -17.63
C ARG A 56 6.65 18.24 -18.28
N LEU A 57 7.74 18.71 -18.89
CA LEU A 57 8.73 17.84 -19.53
C LEU A 57 9.42 16.96 -18.47
N PRO A 58 9.76 15.70 -18.80
CA PRO A 58 10.60 14.87 -17.96
C PRO A 58 11.90 15.61 -17.62
N VAL A 59 12.26 15.60 -16.33
CA VAL A 59 13.52 16.13 -15.82
C VAL A 59 14.40 14.94 -15.45
N ASP A 60 15.69 15.01 -15.75
CA ASP A 60 16.67 14.00 -15.38
C ASP A 60 18.01 14.65 -14.96
N ASP A 61 19.07 13.85 -14.96
CA ASP A 61 20.42 14.30 -14.62
C ASP A 61 21.03 15.27 -15.65
N GLU A 62 20.41 15.49 -16.81
CA GLU A 62 20.86 16.43 -17.85
C GLU A 62 20.29 17.84 -17.65
N ALA A 63 19.45 18.04 -16.63
CA ALA A 63 18.91 19.35 -16.27
C ALA A 63 20.01 20.41 -16.07
N GLY A 64 19.72 21.64 -16.49
CA GLY A 64 20.65 22.78 -16.42
C GLY A 64 21.13 23.06 -15.00
N PRO A 65 22.18 23.88 -14.77
CA PRO A 65 22.82 23.99 -13.45
C PRO A 65 21.99 24.74 -12.39
N LEU A 66 20.84 25.29 -12.74
CA LEU A 66 20.02 26.13 -11.87
C LEU A 66 18.90 25.31 -11.21
N PRO A 67 18.59 25.53 -9.91
CA PRO A 67 17.49 24.84 -9.22
C PRO A 67 16.13 24.88 -9.91
N LEU A 68 15.85 25.95 -10.65
CA LEU A 68 14.62 26.09 -11.42
C LEU A 68 14.48 25.05 -12.54
N SER A 69 15.60 24.52 -13.05
CA SER A 69 15.59 23.54 -14.15
C SER A 69 15.18 22.12 -13.73
N TRP A 70 15.21 21.83 -12.43
CA TRP A 70 14.78 20.55 -11.87
C TRP A 70 13.70 20.71 -10.79
N SER A 71 13.07 21.88 -10.71
CA SER A 71 11.88 22.10 -9.87
C SER A 71 10.74 21.15 -10.29
N PRO A 72 9.92 20.61 -9.36
CA PRO A 72 9.85 20.91 -7.92
C PRO A 72 10.83 20.10 -7.05
N TRP A 73 11.73 19.33 -7.65
CA TRP A 73 12.71 18.55 -6.90
C TRP A 73 13.71 19.47 -6.21
N THR A 74 14.01 19.15 -4.95
CA THR A 74 14.95 19.93 -4.12
C THR A 74 16.41 19.62 -4.45
N HIS A 75 16.65 18.50 -5.11
CA HIS A 75 17.96 18.02 -5.52
C HIS A 75 17.92 17.71 -7.02
N ARG A 76 19.05 17.92 -7.70
CA ARG A 76 19.21 17.48 -9.08
C ARG A 76 19.07 15.94 -9.13
N PRO A 77 18.30 15.36 -10.07
CA PRO A 77 18.14 13.91 -10.16
C PRO A 77 19.49 13.19 -10.37
N ASP A 78 19.70 12.09 -9.66
CA ASP A 78 20.84 11.16 -9.85
C ASP A 78 20.35 9.93 -10.59
N CYS A 79 20.85 9.71 -11.80
CA CYS A 79 20.32 8.73 -12.74
C CYS A 79 21.26 7.55 -13.03
N ILE A 80 20.66 6.44 -13.45
CA ILE A 80 21.31 5.23 -13.92
C ILE A 80 20.51 4.58 -15.05
N TYR A 81 21.20 3.92 -15.97
CA TYR A 81 20.57 3.22 -17.09
C TYR A 81 20.31 1.74 -16.77
N ALA A 82 19.18 1.24 -17.27
CA ALA A 82 18.85 -0.18 -17.28
C ALA A 82 19.86 -0.98 -18.11
N ARG A 83 20.10 -2.23 -17.73
CA ARG A 83 21.02 -3.14 -18.44
C ARG A 83 20.43 -3.65 -19.76
N SER A 84 19.12 -3.79 -19.84
CA SER A 84 18.42 -4.46 -20.95
C SER A 84 17.09 -3.78 -21.23
N GLY A 85 17.15 -2.53 -21.67
CA GLY A 85 16.03 -1.72 -22.12
C GLY A 85 16.58 -0.65 -23.06
N ALA A 86 15.77 -0.17 -24.01
CA ALA A 86 16.17 0.78 -25.05
C ALA A 86 16.52 2.18 -24.49
N GLY A 87 17.58 2.28 -23.68
CA GLY A 87 17.99 3.52 -23.02
C GLY A 87 17.14 3.90 -21.80
N THR A 88 16.37 2.98 -21.22
CA THR A 88 15.55 3.26 -20.03
C THR A 88 16.42 3.79 -18.88
N LYS A 89 16.09 4.99 -18.40
CA LYS A 89 16.80 5.72 -17.35
C LYS A 89 15.96 5.70 -16.07
N TYR A 90 16.56 5.38 -14.94
CA TYR A 90 15.96 5.48 -13.61
C TYR A 90 16.71 6.53 -12.81
N CYS A 91 16.01 7.38 -12.07
CA CYS A 91 16.63 8.44 -11.29
C CYS A 91 16.05 8.52 -9.88
N ALA A 92 16.87 9.03 -8.95
CA ALA A 92 16.41 9.46 -7.63
C ALA A 92 15.86 10.89 -7.70
N PHE A 93 14.56 11.04 -7.51
CA PHE A 93 13.84 12.30 -7.46
C PHE A 93 13.46 12.64 -6.01
N SER A 94 14.06 13.69 -5.44
CA SER A 94 13.88 14.01 -4.02
C SER A 94 13.31 15.40 -3.80
N ASN A 95 12.25 15.47 -3.02
CA ASN A 95 11.69 16.71 -2.48
C ASN A 95 11.74 16.67 -0.95
N SER A 96 12.82 17.22 -0.38
CA SER A 96 13.01 17.33 1.07
C SER A 96 12.04 18.31 1.75
N ARG A 97 11.26 19.08 0.99
CA ARG A 97 10.25 20.00 1.52
C ARG A 97 8.84 19.40 1.54
N HIS A 98 8.65 18.21 0.96
CA HIS A 98 7.37 17.54 0.97
C HIS A 98 7.10 16.88 2.33
N GLY A 99 6.11 17.40 3.05
CA GLY A 99 5.76 16.94 4.39
C GLY A 99 6.89 17.05 5.42
N ALA A 100 6.74 16.33 6.54
CA ALA A 100 7.67 16.46 7.67
C ALA A 100 9.03 15.77 7.46
N ARG A 101 9.14 14.82 6.52
CA ARG A 101 10.33 13.97 6.32
C ARG A 101 10.95 14.09 4.94
N GLY A 102 10.34 14.84 4.03
CA GLY A 102 10.65 14.77 2.61
C GLY A 102 10.12 13.49 1.97
N VAL A 103 10.20 13.45 0.64
CA VAL A 103 9.93 12.25 -0.16
C VAL A 103 11.03 12.07 -1.20
N SER A 104 11.41 10.83 -1.44
CA SER A 104 12.30 10.44 -2.53
C SER A 104 11.70 9.30 -3.33
N ILE A 105 11.77 9.40 -4.65
CA ILE A 105 11.17 8.45 -5.59
C ILE A 105 12.27 7.99 -6.55
N VAL A 106 12.57 6.69 -6.55
CA VAL A 106 13.46 6.05 -7.51
C VAL A 106 12.59 5.44 -8.61
N THR A 107 12.48 6.13 -9.74
CA THR A 107 11.60 5.78 -10.86
C THR A 107 12.11 6.38 -12.17
N THR A 108 11.39 6.20 -13.28
CA THR A 108 11.76 6.83 -14.57
C THR A 108 11.38 8.31 -14.61
N PRO A 109 12.07 9.14 -15.42
CA PRO A 109 11.70 10.55 -15.61
C PRO A 109 10.24 10.78 -16.01
N GLU A 110 9.66 9.89 -16.81
CA GLU A 110 8.26 9.96 -17.23
C GLU A 110 7.31 9.72 -16.06
N THR A 111 7.53 8.66 -15.28
CA THR A 111 6.72 8.38 -14.10
C THR A 111 6.85 9.47 -13.05
N ALA A 112 8.05 10.03 -12.86
CA ALA A 112 8.28 11.15 -11.96
C ALA A 112 7.49 12.41 -12.38
N ALA A 113 7.40 12.69 -13.69
CA ALA A 113 6.59 13.79 -14.22
C ALA A 113 5.08 13.55 -14.01
N ASP A 114 4.61 12.32 -14.21
CA ASP A 114 3.20 11.94 -14.06
C ASP A 114 2.67 12.11 -12.62
N VAL A 115 3.53 11.92 -11.62
CA VAL A 115 3.11 11.92 -10.20
C VAL A 115 3.32 13.26 -9.49
N LEU A 116 3.77 14.31 -10.17
CA LEU A 116 3.98 15.62 -9.56
C LEU A 116 2.70 16.19 -8.93
N GLY A 117 1.53 15.94 -9.54
CA GLY A 117 0.24 16.35 -8.97
C GLY A 117 -0.05 15.73 -7.61
N MET A 118 0.43 14.50 -7.36
CA MET A 118 0.29 13.82 -6.06
C MET A 118 1.22 14.43 -5.00
N LEU A 119 2.35 15.00 -5.42
CA LEU A 119 3.30 15.72 -4.56
C LEU A 119 2.86 17.15 -4.25
N ASP A 120 2.15 17.78 -5.20
CA ASP A 120 1.56 19.12 -5.09
C ASP A 120 0.27 19.12 -4.25
N GLN A 121 -0.39 17.96 -4.07
CA GLN A 121 -1.47 17.75 -3.10
C GLN A 121 -0.92 17.84 -1.68
N HIS A 122 -0.71 19.09 -1.27
CA HIS A 122 -0.52 19.63 0.06
C HIS A 122 -0.51 18.56 1.16
N VAL A 123 0.69 18.21 1.63
CA VAL A 123 0.87 17.86 3.04
C VAL A 123 0.53 19.12 3.84
N GLY A 124 -0.77 19.34 4.07
CA GLY A 124 -1.35 20.37 4.93
C GLY A 124 -0.57 21.70 4.99
N THR A 125 -0.49 22.46 3.91
CA THR A 125 -0.45 23.92 4.09
C THR A 125 -1.89 24.38 4.17
N THR A 126 -2.27 24.89 5.34
CA THR A 126 -2.96 26.17 5.41
C THR A 126 -3.91 26.47 4.25
N GLU A 127 -5.03 25.77 4.16
CA GLU A 127 -6.28 26.51 3.99
C GLU A 127 -6.49 27.26 5.32
N PRO A 128 -6.72 28.59 5.32
CA PRO A 128 -7.30 29.20 6.50
C PRO A 128 -8.62 28.45 6.69
N LEU A 129 -8.69 27.64 7.75
CA LEU A 129 -9.94 27.16 8.29
C LEU A 129 -10.92 28.33 8.20
N PRO A 130 -12.08 28.20 7.52
CA PRO A 130 -13.21 28.99 7.95
C PRO A 130 -13.44 28.51 9.38
N ASP A 131 -12.99 29.37 10.28
CA ASP A 131 -13.30 29.41 11.70
C ASP A 131 -12.27 28.83 12.67
N ASN A 132 -12.16 29.59 13.75
CA ASN A 132 -11.24 29.57 14.86
C ASN A 132 -11.51 28.37 15.80
N SER A 133 -11.84 27.21 15.25
CA SER A 133 -12.21 26.06 16.05
C SER A 133 -10.95 25.28 16.46
N THR A 134 -10.77 25.18 17.76
CA THR A 134 -9.85 24.27 18.48
C THR A 134 -9.82 22.84 17.93
N THR A 135 -10.82 22.42 17.15
CA THR A 135 -11.09 21.04 16.74
C THR A 135 -10.06 20.41 15.80
N GLY A 136 -9.45 21.13 14.86
CA GLY A 136 -8.53 20.52 13.87
C GLY A 136 -7.18 20.11 14.47
N ARG A 137 -6.53 21.04 15.18
CA ARG A 137 -5.28 20.77 15.93
C ARG A 137 -5.50 19.79 17.08
N GLU A 138 -6.67 19.82 17.70
CA GLU A 138 -7.05 18.90 18.77
C GLU A 138 -7.31 17.49 18.23
N ARG A 139 -7.95 17.34 17.06
CA ARG A 139 -8.08 16.05 16.34
C ARG A 139 -6.74 15.45 15.97
N GLU A 140 -5.80 16.24 15.45
CA GLU A 140 -4.47 15.73 15.09
C GLU A 140 -3.64 15.34 16.34
N ARG A 141 -3.73 16.12 17.43
CA ARG A 141 -3.16 15.72 18.73
C ARG A 141 -3.84 14.47 19.31
N GLN A 142 -5.16 14.34 19.17
CA GLN A 142 -5.93 13.16 19.62
C GLN A 142 -5.68 11.91 18.76
N ARG A 143 -5.32 12.08 17.47
CA ARG A 143 -4.86 11.01 16.56
C ARG A 143 -3.47 10.54 16.96
N GLN A 144 -2.52 11.47 17.17
CA GLN A 144 -1.18 11.12 17.67
C GLN A 144 -1.20 10.54 19.10
N ALA A 145 -2.24 10.86 19.89
CA ALA A 145 -2.50 10.28 21.20
C ALA A 145 -3.39 9.02 21.19
N ALA A 146 -3.75 8.47 20.02
CA ALA A 146 -4.60 7.29 19.95
C ALA A 146 -3.86 6.00 20.36
N PHE A 147 -2.53 6.00 20.24
CA PHE A 147 -1.72 4.82 20.47
C PHE A 147 -0.37 5.15 21.11
N ARG A 148 0.24 4.13 21.70
CA ARG A 148 1.61 4.19 22.25
C ARG A 148 2.39 2.96 21.82
N ILE A 149 3.70 3.13 21.64
CA ILE A 149 4.59 2.01 21.35
C ILE A 149 5.06 1.39 22.67
N VAL A 150 4.99 0.07 22.76
CA VAL A 150 5.38 -0.72 23.93
C VAL A 150 6.22 -1.92 23.52
N ASP A 151 6.94 -2.52 24.47
CA ASP A 151 7.49 -3.87 24.30
C ASP A 151 6.37 -4.89 24.46
N VAL A 152 6.25 -5.79 23.48
CA VAL A 152 5.31 -6.90 23.47
C VAL A 152 6.09 -8.20 23.63
N PRO A 153 5.86 -8.96 24.72
CA PRO A 153 6.57 -10.21 24.99
C PRO A 153 6.56 -11.17 23.78
N GLY A 154 7.74 -11.63 23.38
CA GLY A 154 7.91 -12.57 22.25
C GLY A 154 7.70 -11.97 20.86
N LYS A 155 7.30 -10.70 20.73
CA LYS A 155 7.11 -10.00 19.44
C LYS A 155 8.02 -8.79 19.25
N GLY A 156 8.79 -8.41 20.28
CA GLY A 156 9.64 -7.23 20.24
C GLY A 156 8.82 -6.00 20.57
N LYS A 157 8.65 -5.08 19.62
CA LYS A 157 7.86 -3.86 19.84
C LYS A 157 6.52 -3.95 19.12
N GLY A 158 5.54 -3.27 19.68
CA GLY A 158 4.19 -3.22 19.13
C GLY A 158 3.49 -1.95 19.57
N VAL A 159 2.32 -1.72 18.97
CA VAL A 159 1.49 -0.57 19.24
C VAL A 159 0.29 -1.03 20.02
N VAL A 160 0.00 -0.34 21.13
CA VAL A 160 -1.23 -0.54 21.89
C VAL A 160 -2.05 0.73 21.87
N ALA A 161 -3.37 0.59 21.92
CA ALA A 161 -4.27 1.73 22.01
C ALA A 161 -4.04 2.47 23.33
N ALA A 162 -3.89 3.80 23.28
CA ALA A 162 -3.72 4.64 24.46
C ALA A 162 -5.08 5.06 25.07
N ARG A 163 -6.16 4.90 24.29
CA ARG A 163 -7.56 5.13 24.64
C ARG A 163 -8.44 4.16 23.86
N ARG A 164 -9.73 4.08 24.16
CA ARG A 164 -10.69 3.39 23.30
C ARG A 164 -10.69 4.03 21.90
N ILE A 165 -10.65 3.19 20.87
CA ILE A 165 -10.75 3.57 19.46
C ILE A 165 -12.01 2.90 18.93
N ALA A 166 -12.94 3.69 18.39
CA ALA A 166 -14.18 3.13 17.87
C ALA A 166 -13.92 2.41 16.54
N GLN A 167 -14.73 1.43 16.23
CA GLN A 167 -14.75 0.82 14.90
C GLN A 167 -14.78 1.90 13.82
N HIS A 168 -13.94 1.73 12.79
CA HIS A 168 -13.74 2.64 11.67
C HIS A 168 -12.97 3.93 11.93
N ASP A 169 -12.64 4.25 13.19
CA ASP A 169 -11.76 5.39 13.47
C ASP A 169 -10.36 5.18 12.88
N GLU A 170 -9.77 6.28 12.40
CA GLU A 170 -8.37 6.31 11.98
C GLU A 170 -7.44 6.21 13.20
N VAL A 171 -6.64 5.15 13.22
CA VAL A 171 -5.64 4.87 14.25
C VAL A 171 -4.36 5.65 13.97
N MET A 172 -3.89 5.61 12.72
CA MET A 172 -2.68 6.29 12.28
C MET A 172 -2.76 6.64 10.80
N LEU A 173 -2.06 7.72 10.45
CA LEU A 173 -1.83 8.17 9.08
C LEU A 173 -0.33 8.35 8.88
N ASP A 174 0.18 7.88 7.76
CA ASP A 174 1.58 7.97 7.41
C ASP A 174 1.78 8.32 5.93
N TYR A 175 2.92 8.91 5.65
CA TYR A 175 3.30 9.45 4.36
C TYR A 175 4.50 8.67 3.84
N ALA A 176 4.48 8.33 2.55
CA ALA A 176 5.62 7.66 1.95
C ALA A 176 6.87 8.54 2.01
N ALA A 177 7.96 7.99 2.51
CA ALA A 177 9.26 8.65 2.55
C ALA A 177 10.13 8.23 1.37
N LEU A 178 10.17 6.94 1.04
CA LEU A 178 10.96 6.42 -0.08
C LEU A 178 10.08 5.49 -0.93
N LEU A 179 10.01 5.77 -2.22
CA LEU A 179 9.36 4.93 -3.21
C LEU A 179 10.39 4.42 -4.21
N VAL A 180 10.29 3.15 -4.61
CA VAL A 180 11.22 2.50 -5.52
C VAL A 180 10.42 1.67 -6.51
N ASP A 181 10.62 1.95 -7.80
CA ASP A 181 10.04 1.18 -8.89
C ASP A 181 10.45 -0.30 -8.78
N MET A 182 9.50 -1.23 -8.90
CA MET A 182 9.83 -2.65 -8.84
C MET A 182 10.63 -3.13 -10.05
N ALA A 183 10.47 -2.50 -11.21
CA ALA A 183 11.30 -2.78 -12.40
C ALA A 183 12.74 -2.30 -12.20
N PHE A 184 12.99 -1.25 -11.43
CA PHE A 184 14.37 -0.83 -11.10
C PHE A 184 15.17 -1.96 -10.43
N ALA A 185 14.53 -2.71 -9.52
CA ALA A 185 15.16 -3.83 -8.83
C ALA A 185 15.50 -5.02 -9.75
N THR A 186 14.84 -5.13 -10.91
CA THR A 186 15.10 -6.17 -11.90
C THR A 186 16.03 -5.71 -13.02
N ASP A 187 15.92 -4.45 -13.42
CA ASP A 187 16.51 -3.92 -14.65
C ASP A 187 17.91 -3.33 -14.42
N VAL A 188 18.20 -2.94 -13.18
CA VAL A 188 19.48 -2.37 -12.77
C VAL A 188 20.25 -3.38 -11.90
N PRO A 189 21.54 -3.66 -12.19
CA PRO A 189 22.35 -4.51 -11.33
C PRO A 189 22.40 -3.97 -9.90
N ALA A 190 22.11 -4.85 -8.92
CA ALA A 190 21.92 -4.45 -7.51
C ALA A 190 23.04 -3.55 -6.98
N TRP A 191 24.31 -3.92 -7.20
CA TRP A 191 25.47 -3.16 -6.73
C TRP A 191 25.52 -1.72 -7.27
N THR A 192 25.13 -1.50 -8.53
CA THR A 192 25.10 -0.15 -9.12
C THR A 192 23.85 0.60 -8.70
N GLY A 193 22.72 -0.12 -8.56
CA GLY A 193 21.46 0.42 -8.07
C GLY A 193 21.53 0.91 -6.63
N TYR A 194 22.34 0.29 -5.77
CA TYR A 194 22.50 0.74 -4.38
C TYR A 194 22.96 2.19 -4.27
N ARG A 195 23.81 2.67 -5.20
CA ARG A 195 24.20 4.09 -5.23
C ARG A 195 22.97 5.01 -5.27
N VAL A 196 22.06 4.76 -6.23
CA VAL A 196 20.85 5.57 -6.43
C VAL A 196 19.89 5.44 -5.25
N LEU A 197 19.75 4.24 -4.69
CA LEU A 197 18.93 4.03 -3.49
C LEU A 197 19.47 4.81 -2.28
N HIS A 198 20.78 4.76 -2.02
CA HIS A 198 21.40 5.52 -0.93
C HIS A 198 21.33 7.02 -1.18
N THR A 199 21.50 7.49 -2.43
CA THR A 199 21.27 8.90 -2.81
C THR A 199 19.84 9.32 -2.45
N ALA A 200 18.84 8.54 -2.85
CA ALA A 200 17.44 8.82 -2.54
C ALA A 200 17.19 8.91 -1.03
N ALA A 201 17.64 7.93 -0.25
CA ALA A 201 17.46 7.94 1.20
C ALA A 201 18.19 9.10 1.90
N ALA A 202 19.40 9.47 1.44
CA ALA A 202 20.18 10.54 2.02
C ALA A 202 19.62 11.95 1.74
N GLN A 203 18.86 12.11 0.66
CA GLN A 203 18.27 13.39 0.25
C GLN A 203 16.92 13.71 0.94
N LEU A 204 16.42 12.81 1.78
CA LEU A 204 15.27 13.06 2.64
C LEU A 204 15.56 14.17 3.66
N ALA A 205 14.51 14.81 4.18
CA ALA A 205 14.65 15.78 5.26
C ALA A 205 15.03 15.11 6.59
N ASP A 206 14.57 13.86 6.79
CA ASP A 206 14.96 12.99 7.90
C ASP A 206 15.41 11.61 7.37
N PRO A 207 16.65 11.47 6.89
CA PRO A 207 17.17 10.19 6.40
C PRO A 207 17.13 9.07 7.45
N ALA A 208 17.26 9.43 8.73
CA ALA A 208 17.22 8.48 9.84
C ALA A 208 15.83 7.85 10.03
N SER A 209 14.77 8.45 9.48
CA SER A 209 13.43 7.85 9.45
C SER A 209 13.36 6.60 8.57
N VAL A 210 14.17 6.52 7.51
CA VAL A 210 14.25 5.37 6.60
C VAL A 210 15.44 4.46 6.93
N LEU A 211 16.63 5.02 7.11
CA LEU A 211 17.84 4.25 7.39
C LEU A 211 17.80 3.56 8.76
N GLY A 212 17.01 4.13 9.68
CA GLY A 212 16.73 3.51 10.96
C GLY A 212 15.74 2.36 10.87
N LEU A 213 15.16 2.02 9.71
CA LEU A 213 14.13 1.00 9.61
C LEU A 213 14.65 -0.43 9.88
N GLY A 214 13.74 -1.33 10.23
CA GLY A 214 13.95 -2.73 10.57
C GLY A 214 14.62 -3.51 9.46
N GLN A 215 15.54 -4.39 9.81
CA GLN A 215 16.20 -5.29 8.86
C GLN A 215 16.01 -6.72 9.37
N SER A 216 15.34 -7.54 8.57
CA SER A 216 15.00 -8.93 8.93
C SER A 216 15.30 -9.92 7.80
N SER A 217 15.61 -9.44 6.61
CA SER A 217 15.88 -10.29 5.46
C SER A 217 17.32 -10.80 5.52
N GLY A 218 17.49 -12.12 5.66
CA GLY A 218 18.80 -12.78 5.52
C GLY A 218 19.30 -12.86 4.07
N GLN A 219 18.52 -12.38 3.09
CA GLN A 219 18.83 -12.42 1.66
C GLN A 219 19.34 -11.08 1.11
N ALA A 220 19.20 -9.99 1.87
CA ALA A 220 19.61 -8.66 1.41
C ALA A 220 21.13 -8.50 1.49
N ALA A 221 21.74 -7.98 0.42
CA ALA A 221 23.18 -7.72 0.37
C ALA A 221 23.54 -6.28 0.78
N ASP A 222 22.55 -5.40 0.89
CA ASP A 222 22.68 -4.00 1.30
C ASP A 222 21.71 -3.65 2.45
N PRO A 223 22.08 -2.77 3.41
CA PRO A 223 21.20 -2.39 4.51
C PRO A 223 19.88 -1.73 4.08
N LEU A 224 19.91 -0.89 3.05
CA LEU A 224 18.72 -0.19 2.55
C LEU A 224 17.84 -1.14 1.71
N GLU A 225 18.43 -2.09 0.99
CA GLU A 225 17.67 -3.20 0.40
C GLU A 225 16.98 -4.03 1.50
N ASN A 226 17.66 -4.29 2.60
CA ASN A 226 17.08 -5.04 3.72
C ASN A 226 15.90 -4.29 4.35
N VAL A 227 16.04 -2.97 4.50
CA VAL A 227 14.95 -2.09 4.90
C VAL A 227 13.77 -2.23 3.92
N LEU A 228 14.00 -2.08 2.60
CA LEU A 228 12.92 -2.19 1.60
C LEU A 228 12.23 -3.55 1.66
N ARG A 229 12.98 -4.65 1.68
CA ARG A 229 12.45 -6.02 1.75
C ARG A 229 11.65 -6.30 3.03
N THR A 230 12.02 -5.67 4.13
CA THR A 230 11.38 -5.87 5.43
C THR A 230 10.14 -4.99 5.62
N ASN A 231 10.07 -3.83 4.97
CA ASN A 231 9.15 -2.76 5.35
C ASN A 231 8.25 -2.24 4.24
N ALA A 232 8.58 -2.52 2.98
CA ALA A 232 7.88 -1.90 1.87
C ALA A 232 6.46 -2.44 1.74
N PHE A 233 5.54 -1.51 1.46
CA PHE A 233 4.23 -1.81 0.94
C PHE A 233 4.24 -1.66 -0.58
N HIS A 234 3.33 -2.34 -1.26
CA HIS A 234 3.17 -2.18 -2.70
C HIS A 234 2.15 -1.07 -3.00
N THR A 235 2.48 -0.23 -3.98
CA THR A 235 1.59 0.83 -4.50
C THR A 235 1.78 0.98 -6.00
N ILE A 236 0.97 1.82 -6.64
CA ILE A 236 1.07 2.14 -8.07
C ILE A 236 1.33 3.64 -8.22
N LEU A 237 2.34 4.01 -8.99
CA LEU A 237 2.71 5.38 -9.35
C LEU A 237 2.87 5.49 -10.87
N GLY A 238 2.18 6.44 -11.51
CA GLY A 238 2.22 6.57 -12.98
C GLY A 238 1.85 5.28 -13.73
N GLY A 239 0.94 4.47 -13.17
CA GLY A 239 0.58 3.15 -13.71
C GLY A 239 1.62 2.05 -13.50
N GLN A 240 2.77 2.37 -12.88
CA GLN A 240 3.85 1.43 -12.62
C GLN A 240 3.89 0.98 -11.15
N PRO A 241 4.23 -0.28 -10.87
CA PRO A 241 4.16 -0.80 -9.52
C PRO A 241 5.43 -0.47 -8.73
N HIS A 242 5.27 0.07 -7.52
CA HIS A 242 6.34 0.58 -6.67
C HIS A 242 6.31 -0.07 -5.29
N MET A 243 7.49 -0.23 -4.69
CA MET A 243 7.68 -0.41 -3.26
C MET A 243 7.67 0.96 -2.57
N ALA A 244 6.98 1.09 -1.45
CA ALA A 244 6.86 2.32 -0.70
C ALA A 244 7.12 2.11 0.80
N LEU A 245 8.00 2.94 1.37
CA LEU A 245 8.32 2.96 2.80
C LEU A 245 7.53 4.05 3.51
N TYR A 246 6.82 3.65 4.55
CA TYR A 246 5.99 4.50 5.40
C TYR A 246 6.57 4.46 6.82
N PRO A 247 7.46 5.38 7.25
CA PRO A 247 8.25 5.23 8.47
C PRO A 247 7.50 5.12 9.82
N LEU A 248 6.26 5.60 9.91
CA LEU A 248 5.39 5.40 11.07
C LEU A 248 4.73 4.02 11.06
N VAL A 249 4.36 3.47 9.91
CA VAL A 249 3.78 2.13 9.81
C VAL A 249 4.87 1.03 9.76
N SER A 250 6.02 1.37 9.17
CA SER A 250 7.18 0.51 8.94
C SER A 250 7.99 0.24 10.22
N VAL A 251 8.80 -0.82 10.18
CA VAL A 251 9.67 -1.28 11.27
C VAL A 251 10.85 -0.33 11.44
N ARG A 252 11.28 0.01 12.67
CA ARG A 252 12.57 0.65 13.02
C ARG A 252 13.53 -0.36 13.68
N PHE A 253 14.80 -0.45 13.27
CA PHE A 253 15.82 -1.30 13.89
C PHE A 253 16.61 -0.54 14.97
N ARG A 254 17.11 -1.26 15.99
CA ARG A 254 18.21 -0.79 16.85
C ARG A 254 19.53 -1.38 16.37
N LEU A 255 20.57 -0.55 16.26
CA LEU A 255 21.97 -0.97 16.22
C LEU A 255 22.30 -1.81 17.47
N TRP A 256 22.26 -3.13 17.37
CA TRP A 256 22.94 -4.01 18.32
C TRP A 256 24.34 -4.27 17.78
N ASN A 257 25.30 -3.37 18.10
CA ASN A 257 26.77 -3.63 18.13
C ASN A 257 27.61 -2.38 18.47
N VAL A 258 27.16 -1.48 19.36
CA VAL A 258 28.05 -0.43 19.93
C VAL A 258 28.55 -0.80 21.33
N LEU A 259 27.94 -1.79 21.99
CA LEU A 259 28.37 -2.29 23.30
C LEU A 259 29.75 -2.98 23.29
N ALA A 260 30.26 -3.38 22.12
CA ALA A 260 31.62 -3.91 22.00
C ALA A 260 32.72 -2.82 22.00
N LEU A 261 32.36 -1.53 21.97
CA LEU A 261 33.30 -0.41 21.81
C LEU A 261 33.27 0.62 22.95
N VAL A 262 32.34 0.54 23.91
CA VAL A 262 32.25 1.53 25.01
C VAL A 262 32.95 1.01 26.26
N ARG A 263 34.03 1.69 26.66
CA ARG A 263 34.91 1.27 27.77
C ARG A 263 34.62 1.92 29.13
N THR A 264 33.67 2.86 29.25
CA THR A 264 33.43 3.58 30.53
C THR A 264 31.96 3.94 30.78
N SER A 265 31.60 3.94 32.07
CA SER A 265 30.24 4.14 32.62
C SER A 265 29.75 5.59 32.60
N SER A 266 30.63 6.59 32.51
CA SER A 266 30.25 8.02 32.53
C SER A 266 29.75 8.56 31.18
N GLN A 267 29.88 7.80 30.08
CA GLN A 267 29.30 8.14 28.79
C GLN A 267 27.89 7.55 28.57
N LEU A 268 27.47 6.58 29.40
CA LEU A 268 26.14 5.96 29.30
C LEU A 268 25.01 6.94 29.61
N GLU A 269 25.18 7.82 30.59
CA GLU A 269 24.11 8.74 31.02
C GLU A 269 23.84 9.88 30.03
N ARG A 270 24.81 10.23 29.17
CA ARG A 270 24.67 11.32 28.19
C ARG A 270 24.12 10.86 26.83
N TYR A 271 24.06 9.55 26.58
CA TYR A 271 23.55 8.95 25.34
C TYR A 271 22.25 8.14 25.54
N ALA A 272 21.81 7.92 26.78
CA ALA A 272 20.59 7.17 27.11
C ALA A 272 19.31 7.82 26.55
N ASP A 273 19.29 9.14 26.39
CA ASP A 273 18.14 9.87 25.84
C ASP A 273 18.08 9.87 24.29
N ILE A 274 19.16 9.45 23.62
CA ILE A 274 19.30 9.51 22.16
C ILE A 274 19.26 8.12 21.51
N VAL A 275 19.42 7.04 22.28
CA VAL A 275 19.49 5.66 21.74
C VAL A 275 18.43 4.75 22.37
N SER A 276 17.18 5.09 22.08
CA SER A 276 16.06 4.15 22.04
C SER A 276 15.42 4.37 20.67
N VAL A 277 15.15 3.39 19.82
CA VAL A 277 14.03 2.45 19.91
C VAL A 277 14.11 1.50 18.70
N SER A 278 13.80 0.21 18.88
CA SER A 278 13.46 -0.73 17.79
C SER A 278 11.94 -0.67 17.67
N ASN A 279 11.33 -0.42 16.51
CA ASN A 279 9.88 -0.22 16.39
C ASN A 279 9.31 -0.94 15.16
N GLN A 280 9.04 -2.25 15.22
CA GLN A 280 7.82 -2.73 14.52
C GLN A 280 6.67 -2.01 15.21
N ARG A 281 5.92 -1.16 14.51
CA ARG A 281 4.82 -0.45 15.18
C ARG A 281 3.62 -1.36 15.27
N ILE A 282 3.08 -1.83 14.15
CA ILE A 282 1.89 -2.69 14.19
C ILE A 282 2.29 -4.14 13.92
N ASN A 283 2.12 -5.01 14.92
CA ASN A 283 2.39 -6.43 14.79
C ASN A 283 1.32 -7.16 13.97
N HIS A 284 1.70 -8.33 13.46
CA HIS A 284 0.78 -9.21 12.76
C HIS A 284 -0.23 -9.89 13.71
N ALA A 285 -1.48 -9.98 13.27
CA ALA A 285 -2.41 -11.01 13.71
C ALA A 285 -3.15 -11.63 12.51
N CYS A 286 -3.38 -12.94 12.56
CA CYS A 286 -4.17 -13.64 11.53
C CYS A 286 -5.67 -13.33 11.58
N LYS A 287 -6.09 -12.71 12.69
CA LYS A 287 -7.42 -12.15 12.95
C LYS A 287 -7.21 -10.73 13.52
N PRO A 288 -6.88 -9.76 12.64
CA PRO A 288 -6.46 -8.43 13.07
C PRO A 288 -7.64 -7.60 13.58
N ASN A 289 -7.36 -6.60 14.42
CA ASN A 289 -8.36 -5.62 14.87
C ASN A 289 -8.31 -4.29 14.09
N SER A 290 -7.38 -4.15 13.14
CA SER A 290 -7.30 -3.02 12.22
C SER A 290 -6.99 -3.46 10.78
N TYR A 291 -7.23 -2.56 9.83
CA TYR A 291 -6.94 -2.75 8.41
C TYR A 291 -6.12 -1.57 7.88
N THR A 292 -5.31 -1.85 6.87
CA THR A 292 -4.52 -0.83 6.15
C THR A 292 -5.34 -0.31 4.96
N ARG A 293 -5.41 1.01 4.82
CA ARG A 293 -5.98 1.71 3.68
C ARG A 293 -4.88 2.48 2.97
N PHE A 294 -4.72 2.24 1.67
CA PHE A 294 -3.87 3.04 0.80
C PHE A 294 -4.68 4.20 0.25
N ILE A 295 -4.08 5.39 0.23
CA ILE A 295 -4.67 6.60 -0.33
C ILE A 295 -3.78 7.01 -1.51
N PRO A 296 -4.07 6.51 -2.74
CA PRO A 296 -3.18 6.68 -3.88
C PRO A 296 -2.98 8.14 -4.28
N GLN A 297 -4.00 8.98 -4.11
CA GLN A 297 -3.99 10.38 -4.52
C GLN A 297 -2.88 11.19 -3.83
N SER A 298 -2.53 10.81 -2.60
CA SER A 298 -1.56 11.51 -1.75
C SER A 298 -0.41 10.62 -1.28
N ILE A 299 -0.31 9.40 -1.84
CA ILE A 299 0.72 8.40 -1.50
C ILE A 299 0.81 8.18 0.03
N GLN A 300 -0.36 8.10 0.66
CA GLN A 300 -0.50 7.89 2.11
C GLN A 300 -0.97 6.49 2.43
N VAL A 301 -0.64 6.04 3.63
CA VAL A 301 -1.23 4.86 4.24
C VAL A 301 -1.90 5.27 5.54
N SER A 302 -3.16 4.90 5.70
CA SER A 302 -3.84 4.98 6.99
C SER A 302 -4.13 3.59 7.54
N VAL A 303 -4.28 3.50 8.85
CA VAL A 303 -4.75 2.29 9.53
C VAL A 303 -6.07 2.62 10.20
N GLY A 304 -7.13 1.91 9.83
CA GLY A 304 -8.46 2.07 10.42
C GLY A 304 -8.79 0.91 11.35
N ALA A 305 -9.55 1.17 12.41
CA ALA A 305 -10.02 0.13 13.31
C ALA A 305 -11.09 -0.75 12.63
N ALA A 306 -10.90 -2.07 12.62
CA ALA A 306 -11.86 -3.03 12.04
C ALA A 306 -13.04 -3.31 12.97
N ARG A 307 -12.83 -3.10 14.27
CA ARG A 307 -13.79 -3.18 15.38
C ARG A 307 -13.36 -2.20 16.47
N ASP A 308 -14.16 -2.05 17.52
CA ASP A 308 -13.71 -1.32 18.71
C ASP A 308 -12.42 -1.94 19.27
N ILE A 309 -11.47 -1.07 19.64
CA ILE A 309 -10.19 -1.43 20.25
C ILE A 309 -10.12 -0.75 21.62
N GLU A 310 -9.98 -1.53 22.68
CA GLU A 310 -9.97 -1.00 24.04
C GLU A 310 -8.60 -0.44 24.43
N ALA A 311 -8.59 0.50 25.40
CA ALA A 311 -7.34 1.05 25.89
C ALA A 311 -6.41 -0.06 26.44
N GLY A 312 -5.16 -0.08 25.97
CA GLY A 312 -4.17 -1.11 26.30
C GLY A 312 -4.18 -2.33 25.39
N GLU A 313 -5.17 -2.50 24.51
CA GLU A 313 -5.20 -3.58 23.53
C GLU A 313 -4.14 -3.36 22.44
N GLU A 314 -3.45 -4.44 22.04
CA GLU A 314 -2.50 -4.42 20.93
C GLU A 314 -3.22 -4.18 19.60
N ILE A 315 -2.80 -3.16 18.86
CA ILE A 315 -3.27 -2.86 17.51
C ILE A 315 -2.51 -3.77 16.55
N THR A 316 -3.24 -4.51 15.71
CA THR A 316 -2.67 -5.52 14.81
C THR A 316 -3.29 -5.46 13.42
N ILE A 317 -2.45 -5.65 12.39
CA ILE A 317 -2.85 -5.79 10.98
C ILE A 317 -2.51 -7.19 10.46
N SER A 318 -2.99 -7.55 9.28
CA SER A 318 -2.54 -8.76 8.58
C SER A 318 -1.39 -8.44 7.62
N TYR A 319 -0.30 -9.21 7.68
CA TYR A 319 0.82 -9.12 6.72
C TYR A 319 0.61 -10.03 5.51
N ILE A 320 -0.45 -10.83 5.55
CA ILE A 320 -0.76 -11.88 4.58
C ILE A 320 -2.22 -11.77 4.18
N THR A 321 -2.57 -12.42 3.08
CA THR A 321 -3.96 -12.49 2.62
C THR A 321 -4.88 -13.06 3.69
N LEU A 322 -6.00 -12.39 3.93
CA LEU A 322 -7.01 -12.83 4.87
C LEU A 322 -7.74 -14.09 4.34
N GLY A 323 -8.30 -14.89 5.25
CA GLY A 323 -9.06 -16.09 4.91
C GLY A 323 -8.24 -17.37 4.71
N GLN A 324 -6.92 -17.33 4.88
CA GLN A 324 -6.03 -18.51 4.79
C GLN A 324 -6.15 -19.44 6.02
N THR A 325 -5.96 -20.75 5.82
CA THR A 325 -5.88 -21.78 6.88
C THR A 325 -4.61 -21.66 7.72
N SER A 326 -4.56 -22.28 8.90
CA SER A 326 -3.41 -22.26 9.80
C SER A 326 -2.10 -22.65 9.12
N ALA A 327 -2.10 -23.74 8.34
CA ALA A 327 -0.93 -24.21 7.59
C ALA A 327 -0.47 -23.21 6.52
N GLU A 328 -1.41 -22.62 5.78
CA GLU A 328 -1.11 -21.61 4.76
C GLU A 328 -0.55 -20.33 5.39
N ARG A 329 -1.13 -19.87 6.51
CA ARG A 329 -0.65 -18.70 7.25
C ARG A 329 0.75 -18.93 7.80
N HIS A 330 1.03 -20.09 8.40
CA HIS A 330 2.37 -20.43 8.88
C HIS A 330 3.40 -20.43 7.75
N LYS A 331 3.04 -20.98 6.59
CA LYS A 331 3.90 -20.95 5.39
C LYS A 331 4.13 -19.53 4.88
N ALA A 332 3.08 -18.73 4.76
CA ALA A 332 3.15 -17.35 4.26
C ALA A 332 3.96 -16.43 5.19
N LEU A 333 3.95 -16.69 6.50
CA LEU A 333 4.69 -15.91 7.48
C LEU A 333 6.17 -16.30 7.58
N GLN A 334 6.62 -17.42 6.99
CA GLN A 334 8.03 -17.79 7.02
C GLN A 334 8.94 -16.74 6.37
N GLN A 335 8.43 -15.97 5.39
CA GLN A 335 9.17 -14.86 4.79
C GLN A 335 9.54 -13.75 5.80
N TRP A 336 8.81 -13.67 6.92
CA TRP A 336 9.03 -12.71 8.00
C TRP A 336 9.86 -13.30 9.16
N GLY A 337 10.23 -14.58 9.10
CA GLY A 337 11.12 -15.20 10.08
C GLY A 337 10.53 -15.39 11.49
N PHE A 338 9.21 -15.39 11.66
CA PHE A 338 8.56 -15.63 12.96
C PHE A 338 7.40 -16.64 12.89
N ASN A 339 7.08 -17.24 14.04
CA ASN A 339 5.89 -18.07 14.21
C ASN A 339 4.78 -17.25 14.90
N CYS A 340 3.60 -17.20 14.29
CA CYS A 340 2.50 -16.38 14.79
C CYS A 340 1.93 -16.92 16.10
N THR A 341 1.87 -16.07 17.12
CA THR A 341 1.31 -16.37 18.44
C THR A 341 -0.03 -15.66 18.70
N CYS A 342 -0.72 -15.18 17.65
CA CYS A 342 -2.02 -14.52 17.81
C CYS A 342 -3.09 -15.47 18.36
N ALA A 343 -4.19 -14.92 18.88
CA ALA A 343 -5.29 -15.70 19.46
C ALA A 343 -5.86 -16.77 18.51
N LEU A 344 -5.84 -16.52 17.19
CA LEU A 344 -6.29 -17.51 16.21
C LEU A 344 -5.32 -18.70 16.07
N CYS A 345 -4.00 -18.46 16.13
CA CYS A 345 -2.99 -19.52 15.98
C CYS A 345 -2.70 -20.27 17.29
N THR A 346 -2.99 -19.65 18.44
CA THR A 346 -2.78 -20.23 19.78
C THR A 346 -4.06 -20.78 20.41
N ALA A 347 -5.19 -20.70 19.69
CA ALA A 347 -6.44 -21.33 20.11
C ALA A 347 -6.31 -22.85 20.23
N GLY A 348 -7.24 -23.48 20.95
CA GLY A 348 -7.31 -24.94 21.07
C GLY A 348 -7.43 -25.62 19.71
N THR A 349 -6.92 -26.85 19.62
CA THR A 349 -6.85 -27.63 18.36
C THR A 349 -8.19 -27.73 17.64
N GLU A 350 -9.29 -27.93 18.38
CA GLU A 350 -10.65 -27.98 17.83
C GLU A 350 -11.10 -26.62 17.25
N ALA A 351 -10.82 -25.52 17.96
CA ALA A 351 -11.17 -24.18 17.48
C ALA A 351 -10.38 -23.80 16.22
N VAL A 352 -9.10 -24.16 16.16
CA VAL A 352 -8.26 -23.99 14.96
C VAL A 352 -8.81 -24.82 13.81
N ALA A 353 -9.13 -26.10 14.05
CA ALA A 353 -9.69 -26.99 13.02
C ALA A 353 -11.04 -26.47 12.49
N ALA A 354 -11.90 -25.96 13.36
CA ALA A 354 -13.18 -25.36 12.97
C ALA A 354 -13.00 -24.07 12.14
N SER A 355 -12.05 -23.21 12.52
CA SER A 355 -11.71 -22.02 11.72
C SER A 355 -11.14 -22.40 10.36
N ASP A 356 -10.23 -23.38 10.31
CA ASP A 356 -9.67 -23.88 9.05
C ASP A 356 -10.75 -24.49 8.15
N ALA A 357 -11.73 -25.20 8.72
CA ALA A 357 -12.87 -25.72 7.96
C ALA A 357 -13.70 -24.58 7.34
N ARG A 358 -14.06 -23.55 8.11
CA ARG A 358 -14.79 -22.38 7.60
C ARG A 358 -14.00 -21.62 6.53
N ARG A 359 -12.69 -21.44 6.73
CA ARG A 359 -11.81 -20.76 5.77
C ARG A 359 -11.65 -21.52 4.46
N ARG A 360 -11.47 -22.85 4.50
CA ARG A 360 -11.53 -23.70 3.30
C ARG A 360 -12.88 -23.61 2.59
N GLN A 361 -13.97 -23.56 3.36
CA GLN A 361 -15.30 -23.42 2.80
C GLN A 361 -15.48 -22.06 2.11
N VAL A 362 -15.02 -20.97 2.71
CA VAL A 362 -15.03 -19.62 2.08
C VAL A 362 -14.25 -19.63 0.78
N ASP A 363 -13.02 -20.16 0.77
CA ASP A 363 -12.19 -20.21 -0.43
C ASP A 363 -12.84 -21.05 -1.55
N ALA A 364 -13.32 -22.25 -1.20
CA ALA A 364 -14.00 -23.13 -2.14
C ALA A 364 -15.28 -22.49 -2.73
N LEU A 365 -16.10 -21.85 -1.90
CA LEU A 365 -17.34 -21.19 -2.33
C LEU A 365 -17.03 -19.99 -3.24
N ARG A 366 -16.01 -19.20 -2.93
CA ARG A 366 -15.56 -18.10 -3.80
C ARG A 366 -15.14 -18.63 -5.17
N GLY A 367 -14.28 -19.65 -5.21
CA GLY A 367 -13.85 -20.27 -6.47
C GLY A 367 -15.02 -20.84 -7.28
N GLN A 368 -15.96 -21.51 -6.62
CA GLN A 368 -17.18 -22.03 -7.26
C GLN A 368 -18.08 -20.89 -7.78
N ALA A 369 -18.20 -19.77 -7.05
CA ALA A 369 -19.02 -18.64 -7.47
C ALA A 369 -18.48 -18.01 -8.76
N VAL A 370 -17.16 -17.82 -8.85
CA VAL A 370 -16.57 -17.28 -10.08
C VAL A 370 -16.71 -18.27 -11.25
N GLU A 371 -16.51 -19.58 -11.02
CA GLU A 371 -16.73 -20.59 -12.07
C GLU A 371 -18.19 -20.67 -12.52
N ALA A 372 -19.15 -20.58 -11.59
CA ALA A 372 -20.57 -20.52 -11.91
C ALA A 372 -20.90 -19.28 -12.75
N PHE A 373 -20.31 -18.12 -12.42
CA PHE A 373 -20.46 -16.90 -13.19
C PHE A 373 -19.90 -17.04 -14.61
N ARG A 374 -18.67 -17.54 -14.76
CA ARG A 374 -18.05 -17.79 -16.10
C ARG A 374 -18.86 -18.79 -16.94
N ARG A 375 -19.50 -19.78 -16.31
CA ARG A 375 -20.41 -20.73 -16.98
C ARG A 375 -21.79 -20.17 -17.26
N ARG A 376 -22.02 -18.86 -17.07
CA ARG A 376 -23.31 -18.18 -17.25
C ARG A 376 -24.41 -18.79 -16.38
N LYS A 377 -24.08 -19.18 -15.15
CA LYS A 377 -25.02 -19.65 -14.13
C LYS A 377 -25.17 -18.61 -13.00
N PRO A 378 -25.77 -17.45 -13.27
CA PRO A 378 -25.80 -16.31 -12.34
C PRO A 378 -26.51 -16.63 -11.01
N TYR A 379 -27.59 -17.42 -11.02
CA TYR A 379 -28.28 -17.80 -9.78
C TYR A 379 -27.46 -18.75 -8.89
N GLU A 380 -26.66 -19.62 -9.50
CA GLU A 380 -25.72 -20.47 -8.76
C GLU A 380 -24.61 -19.62 -8.13
N ALA A 381 -24.02 -18.70 -8.90
CA ALA A 381 -23.04 -17.75 -8.41
C ALA A 381 -23.59 -16.92 -7.24
N LEU A 382 -24.82 -16.38 -7.38
CA LEU A 382 -25.48 -15.58 -6.34
C LEU A 382 -25.70 -16.38 -5.04
N ARG A 383 -26.14 -17.63 -5.16
CA ARG A 383 -26.33 -18.52 -4.00
C ARG A 383 -25.00 -18.76 -3.28
N LEU A 384 -23.94 -19.01 -4.03
CA LEU A 384 -22.60 -19.25 -3.48
C LEU A 384 -22.02 -17.99 -2.80
N THR A 385 -22.14 -16.82 -3.43
CA THR A 385 -21.70 -15.53 -2.85
C THR A 385 -22.44 -15.21 -1.55
N ARG A 386 -23.74 -15.48 -1.46
CA ARG A 386 -24.51 -15.35 -0.20
C ARG A 386 -24.01 -16.30 0.89
N GLN A 387 -23.62 -17.52 0.53
CA GLN A 387 -23.04 -18.46 1.50
C GLN A 387 -21.67 -17.97 2.00
N VAL A 388 -20.85 -17.36 1.15
CA VAL A 388 -19.61 -16.70 1.57
C VAL A 388 -19.89 -15.60 2.58
N LEU A 389 -20.81 -14.67 2.27
CA LEU A 389 -21.21 -13.58 3.17
C LEU A 389 -21.67 -14.08 4.55
N GLY A 390 -22.38 -15.22 4.60
CA GLY A 390 -22.81 -15.82 5.87
C GLY A 390 -21.67 -16.37 6.74
N LEU A 391 -20.51 -16.67 6.15
CA LEU A 391 -19.35 -17.22 6.86
C LEU A 391 -18.36 -16.14 7.32
N LEU A 392 -18.32 -14.98 6.65
CA LEU A 392 -17.37 -13.90 6.98
C LEU A 392 -17.45 -13.39 8.43
N PRO A 393 -18.63 -13.20 9.06
CA PRO A 393 -18.71 -12.69 10.43
C PRO A 393 -17.99 -13.59 11.45
N ALA A 394 -18.13 -14.91 11.32
CA ALA A 394 -17.54 -15.87 12.25
C ALA A 394 -16.00 -15.87 12.22
N GLU A 395 -15.41 -15.42 11.11
CA GLU A 395 -13.97 -15.31 10.92
C GLU A 395 -13.45 -13.87 11.02
N GLU A 396 -14.34 -12.89 11.29
CA GLU A 396 -14.04 -11.45 11.34
C GLU A 396 -13.31 -10.95 10.07
N LEU A 397 -13.75 -11.43 8.91
CA LEU A 397 -13.18 -11.07 7.61
C LEU A 397 -13.81 -9.80 7.02
N PHE A 398 -13.90 -8.74 7.83
CA PHE A 398 -14.57 -7.48 7.49
C PHE A 398 -14.10 -6.82 6.17
N PRO A 399 -12.81 -6.87 5.80
CA PRO A 399 -12.36 -6.31 4.52
C PRO A 399 -12.93 -7.01 3.28
N LEU A 400 -13.49 -8.22 3.41
CA LEU A 400 -14.01 -8.98 2.26
C LEU A 400 -15.48 -8.67 1.91
N TYR A 401 -16.19 -7.87 2.72
CA TYR A 401 -17.62 -7.61 2.52
C TYR A 401 -17.92 -6.80 1.26
N SER A 402 -17.16 -5.73 1.00
CA SER A 402 -17.34 -4.88 -0.18
C SER A 402 -17.25 -5.71 -1.46
N GLU A 403 -16.22 -6.55 -1.57
CA GLU A 403 -16.00 -7.45 -2.70
C GLU A 403 -17.22 -8.37 -2.93
N GLN A 404 -17.82 -8.92 -1.86
CA GLN A 404 -18.97 -9.82 -2.03
C GLN A 404 -20.22 -9.07 -2.48
N TYR A 405 -20.48 -7.87 -1.96
CA TYR A 405 -21.59 -7.04 -2.41
C TYR A 405 -21.41 -6.57 -3.86
N GLU A 406 -20.20 -6.18 -4.24
CA GLU A 406 -19.88 -5.85 -5.64
C GLU A 406 -20.12 -7.04 -6.57
N ASN A 407 -19.66 -8.24 -6.18
CA ASN A 407 -19.91 -9.46 -6.93
C ASN A 407 -21.41 -9.71 -7.13
N MET A 408 -22.23 -9.51 -6.08
CA MET A 408 -23.68 -9.62 -6.19
C MET A 408 -24.29 -8.54 -7.10
N ALA A 409 -23.81 -7.30 -7.00
CA ALA A 409 -24.24 -6.19 -7.86
C ALA A 409 -24.00 -6.53 -9.34
N ARG A 410 -22.81 -7.05 -9.65
CA ARG A 410 -22.44 -7.51 -11.00
C ARG A 410 -23.32 -8.64 -11.50
N ILE A 411 -23.60 -9.63 -10.65
CA ILE A 411 -24.48 -10.75 -11.02
C ILE A 411 -25.89 -10.23 -11.36
N TYR A 412 -26.45 -9.33 -10.57
CA TYR A 412 -27.76 -8.73 -10.85
C TYR A 412 -27.77 -7.83 -12.08
N TRP A 413 -26.68 -7.09 -12.31
CA TRP A 413 -26.50 -6.30 -13.53
C TRP A 413 -26.53 -7.19 -14.78
N VAL A 414 -25.85 -8.34 -14.77
CA VAL A 414 -25.93 -9.33 -15.87
C VAL A 414 -27.33 -9.91 -16.02
N LEU A 415 -28.05 -10.09 -14.92
CA LEU A 415 -29.46 -10.53 -14.92
C LEU A 415 -30.45 -9.43 -15.35
N GLN A 416 -29.98 -8.20 -15.60
CA GLN A 416 -30.80 -7.02 -15.89
C GLN A 416 -31.77 -6.64 -14.75
N ASP A 417 -31.49 -7.10 -13.53
CA ASP A 417 -32.21 -6.75 -12.31
C ASP A 417 -31.52 -5.52 -11.68
N MET A 418 -31.76 -4.35 -12.27
CA MET A 418 -31.05 -3.12 -11.92
C MET A 418 -31.36 -2.62 -10.50
N GLU A 419 -32.55 -2.91 -9.98
CA GLU A 419 -32.93 -2.56 -8.61
C GLU A 419 -32.01 -3.26 -7.60
N ARG A 420 -31.87 -4.58 -7.71
CA ARG A 420 -30.97 -5.34 -6.83
C ARG A 420 -29.50 -5.11 -7.13
N ALA A 421 -29.16 -4.81 -8.39
CA ALA A 421 -27.79 -4.43 -8.75
C ALA A 421 -27.38 -3.16 -7.99
N GLU A 422 -28.20 -2.11 -8.04
CA GLU A 422 -27.93 -0.86 -7.34
C GLU A 422 -27.94 -1.03 -5.82
N GLU A 423 -28.88 -1.79 -5.27
CA GLU A 423 -28.93 -2.10 -3.83
C GLU A 423 -27.59 -2.68 -3.34
N ASN A 424 -27.08 -3.70 -4.05
CA ASN A 424 -25.82 -4.36 -3.69
C ASN A 424 -24.60 -3.48 -3.98
N ALA A 425 -24.64 -2.66 -5.04
CA ALA A 425 -23.59 -1.69 -5.31
C ALA A 425 -23.49 -0.66 -4.18
N ARG A 426 -24.62 -0.17 -3.68
CA ARG A 426 -24.67 0.75 -2.52
C ARG A 426 -24.16 0.10 -1.25
N LEU A 427 -24.48 -1.18 -0.99
CA LEU A 427 -23.92 -1.92 0.16
C LEU A 427 -22.39 -2.05 0.06
N SER A 428 -21.85 -2.33 -1.13
CA SER A 428 -20.40 -2.36 -1.34
C SER A 428 -19.76 -0.99 -1.06
N LEU A 429 -20.32 0.06 -1.62
CA LEU A 429 -19.84 1.43 -1.45
C LEU A 429 -19.99 1.92 0.00
N ASP A 430 -21.03 1.51 0.73
CA ASP A 430 -21.22 1.83 2.15
C ASP A 430 -20.15 1.15 3.02
N VAL A 431 -19.77 -0.10 2.71
CA VAL A 431 -18.63 -0.76 3.38
C VAL A 431 -17.34 0.02 3.13
N LEU A 432 -17.09 0.46 1.89
CA LEU A 432 -15.93 1.28 1.55
C LEU A 432 -15.96 2.64 2.26
N ALA A 433 -17.12 3.29 2.34
CA ALA A 433 -17.31 4.56 3.03
C ALA A 433 -17.02 4.44 4.53
N ARG A 434 -17.59 3.41 5.18
CA ARG A 434 -17.31 3.11 6.58
C ARG A 434 -15.83 2.80 6.81
N GLN A 435 -15.17 2.15 5.86
CA GLN A 435 -13.73 1.88 5.95
C GLN A 435 -12.86 3.10 5.58
N GLY A 436 -13.48 4.24 5.28
CA GLY A 436 -12.82 5.48 4.91
C GLY A 436 -12.22 5.48 3.50
N TYR A 437 -12.46 4.48 2.64
CA TYR A 437 -11.96 4.50 1.26
C TYR A 437 -12.60 5.60 0.41
N ILE A 438 -13.83 5.99 0.76
CA ILE A 438 -14.55 7.12 0.18
C ILE A 438 -15.23 7.90 1.32
N ASP A 439 -15.44 9.20 1.17
CA ASP A 439 -16.08 10.01 2.22
C ASP A 439 -17.58 9.69 2.37
N SER A 440 -18.24 9.43 1.25
CA SER A 440 -19.66 9.08 1.19
C SER A 440 -20.01 8.42 -0.12
N VAL A 441 -21.13 7.68 -0.13
CA VAL A 441 -21.68 7.11 -1.37
C VAL A 441 -22.32 8.23 -2.19
N THR A 442 -21.92 8.37 -3.46
CA THR A 442 -22.43 9.39 -4.37
C THR A 442 -22.89 8.73 -5.68
N PRO A 443 -23.76 9.39 -6.47
CA PRO A 443 -24.14 8.88 -7.79
C PRO A 443 -22.94 8.60 -8.71
N GLY A 444 -21.91 9.46 -8.65
CA GLY A 444 -20.69 9.27 -9.44
C GLY A 444 -19.93 7.97 -9.11
N HIS A 445 -19.99 7.50 -7.87
CA HIS A 445 -19.41 6.19 -7.49
C HIS A 445 -20.15 5.02 -8.15
N LEU A 446 -21.47 5.09 -8.26
CA LEU A 446 -22.27 4.09 -8.97
C LEU A 446 -21.96 4.11 -10.46
N ASP A 447 -21.89 5.30 -11.07
CA ASP A 447 -21.55 5.45 -12.49
C ASP A 447 -20.17 4.85 -12.83
N MET A 448 -19.17 5.05 -11.96
CA MET A 448 -17.85 4.44 -12.13
C MET A 448 -17.93 2.91 -12.10
N LEU A 449 -18.71 2.35 -11.18
CA LEU A 449 -18.89 0.91 -11.05
C LEU A 449 -19.59 0.32 -12.29
N TRP A 450 -20.61 0.99 -12.83
CA TRP A 450 -21.29 0.55 -14.05
C TRP A 450 -20.36 0.58 -15.26
N ARG A 451 -19.60 1.67 -15.44
CA ARG A 451 -18.58 1.75 -16.50
C ARG A 451 -17.52 0.67 -16.36
N GLN A 452 -17.16 0.30 -15.14
CA GLN A 452 -16.23 -0.80 -14.90
C GLN A 452 -16.83 -2.14 -15.37
N PHE A 453 -18.08 -2.43 -15.00
CA PHE A 453 -18.75 -3.67 -15.44
C PHE A 453 -18.91 -3.72 -16.96
N GLU A 454 -19.17 -2.60 -17.62
CA GLU A 454 -19.23 -2.50 -19.07
C GLU A 454 -17.88 -2.80 -19.74
N ARG A 455 -16.78 -2.20 -19.26
CA ARG A 455 -15.43 -2.45 -19.80
C ARG A 455 -15.03 -3.92 -19.68
N GLU A 456 -15.21 -4.49 -18.51
CA GLU A 456 -14.84 -5.89 -18.25
C GLU A 456 -15.69 -6.86 -19.09
N ARG A 457 -16.96 -6.53 -19.36
CA ARG A 457 -17.81 -7.31 -20.28
C ARG A 457 -17.27 -7.31 -21.71
N THR A 458 -16.70 -6.19 -22.17
CA THR A 458 -16.13 -6.09 -23.52
C THR A 458 -14.79 -6.81 -23.67
N GLU A 459 -14.03 -6.99 -22.58
CA GLU A 459 -12.76 -7.73 -22.59
C GLU A 459 -12.96 -9.26 -22.53
N GLU A 460 -14.12 -9.73 -22.03
CA GLU A 460 -14.49 -11.16 -21.98
C GLU A 460 -15.17 -11.69 -23.27
N GLN A 461 -15.53 -10.80 -24.20
CA GLN A 461 -16.14 -11.13 -25.50
C GLN A 461 -15.08 -11.21 -26.60
#